data_AF-A0A7W6WFF0-F1
#
_entry.id   AF-A0A7W6WFF0-F1
#
_cell.length_a   1.000
_cell.length_b   1.000
_cell.length_c   1.000
_cell.angle_alpha   90.00
_cell.angle_beta   90.00
_cell.angle_gamma   90.00
#
_symmetry.space_group_name_H-M   'P 1'
#
loop_
_entity.id
_entity.type
_entity.pdbx_description
1 polymer ?
#
loop_
_entity_poly.entity_id
_entity_poly.type
_entity_poly.pdbx_seq_one_letter_code
_entity_poly.pdbx_strand_id
1 'polypeptide(L)'
;MAFRADEAAMNGYERAKSYLVSRNFTPDERGRSERVLLDILDECGPVVDGYPTWHPLVSHHDEHNPETYPSDRCGYQGLDHTVYFAHGFLTCPYVNGEKVVASAHSLPHHPRATITAEILDVPFYNTGTQPVLVRCEWDATLELGQMVPKSLAVPLMLEQELPVWRWSSRAENWETMRPYLLGAPHGSRSSLFVSQETALAMKKVYLAMVESGMFGPVKMG
;
A
#
# COMPACT_ATOMS: atom_id res chain seq x y z
N MET A 1 16.81 -8.70 13.73
CA MET A 1 16.03 -9.74 13.02
C MET A 1 16.09 -9.44 11.53
N ALA A 2 16.43 -10.44 10.70
CA ALA A 2 16.30 -10.33 9.25
C ALA A 2 14.82 -10.51 8.88
N PHE A 3 14.25 -9.57 8.15
CA PHE A 3 12.90 -9.73 7.62
C PHE A 3 12.89 -10.80 6.53
N ARG A 4 11.98 -11.76 6.67
CA ARG A 4 11.79 -12.87 5.74
C ARG A 4 10.60 -12.55 4.85
N ALA A 5 10.88 -11.85 3.75
CA ALA A 5 9.85 -11.39 2.82
C ALA A 5 8.95 -12.55 2.34
N ASP A 6 9.53 -13.69 2.01
CA ASP A 6 8.79 -14.86 1.52
C ASP A 6 7.83 -15.42 2.57
N GLU A 7 8.25 -15.49 3.84
CA GLU A 7 7.41 -15.97 4.95
C GLU A 7 6.25 -14.99 5.20
N ALA A 8 6.52 -13.68 5.17
CA ALA A 8 5.51 -12.65 5.32
C ALA A 8 4.50 -12.67 4.16
N ALA A 9 4.96 -12.81 2.93
CA ALA A 9 4.10 -12.90 1.74
C ALA A 9 3.20 -14.16 1.79
N MET A 10 3.77 -15.32 2.14
CA MET A 10 2.99 -16.57 2.29
C MET A 10 1.93 -16.45 3.38
N ASN A 11 2.29 -15.93 4.55
CA ASN A 11 1.33 -15.71 5.65
C ASN A 11 0.24 -14.71 5.26
N GLY A 12 0.61 -13.66 4.51
CA GLY A 12 -0.33 -12.68 3.97
C GLY A 12 -1.33 -13.31 3.01
N TYR A 13 -0.87 -14.17 2.10
CA TYR A 13 -1.75 -14.91 1.18
C TYR A 13 -2.74 -15.81 1.92
N GLU A 14 -2.27 -16.65 2.84
CA GLU A 14 -3.15 -17.57 3.58
C GLU A 14 -4.22 -16.81 4.38
N ARG A 15 -3.86 -15.65 4.94
CA ARG A 15 -4.79 -14.76 5.63
C ARG A 15 -5.82 -14.16 4.66
N ALA A 16 -5.38 -13.63 3.51
CA ALA A 16 -6.26 -13.07 2.50
C ALA A 16 -7.23 -14.13 1.95
N LYS A 17 -6.73 -15.33 1.62
CA LYS A 17 -7.54 -16.47 1.19
C LYS A 17 -8.57 -16.84 2.24
N SER A 18 -8.16 -16.97 3.50
CA SER A 18 -9.08 -17.31 4.61
C SER A 18 -10.16 -16.26 4.84
N TYR A 19 -9.86 -14.99 4.54
CA TYR A 19 -10.79 -13.87 4.71
C TYR A 19 -11.75 -13.71 3.52
N LEU A 20 -11.22 -13.80 2.29
CA LEU A 20 -11.93 -13.49 1.06
C LEU A 20 -12.64 -14.70 0.45
N VAL A 21 -12.13 -15.91 0.66
CA VAL A 21 -12.75 -17.12 0.09
C VAL A 21 -13.67 -17.76 1.13
N SER A 22 -14.94 -17.37 1.10
CA SER A 22 -15.92 -17.78 2.09
C SER A 22 -16.12 -19.29 2.14
N ARG A 23 -16.28 -19.83 3.36
CA ARG A 23 -16.72 -21.22 3.55
C ARG A 23 -18.16 -21.45 3.11
N ASN A 24 -18.94 -20.41 2.86
CA ASN A 24 -20.31 -20.57 2.37
C ASN A 24 -20.41 -20.67 0.85
N PHE A 25 -19.33 -20.37 0.13
CA PHE A 25 -19.28 -20.54 -1.32
C PHE A 25 -19.34 -22.02 -1.72
N THR A 26 -19.97 -22.26 -2.87
CA THR A 26 -19.96 -23.56 -3.54
C THR A 26 -18.54 -23.94 -3.96
N PRO A 27 -18.25 -25.23 -4.24
CA PRO A 27 -16.92 -25.65 -4.68
C PRO A 27 -16.41 -24.92 -5.94
N ASP A 28 -17.30 -24.63 -6.90
CA ASP A 28 -16.95 -23.88 -8.12
C ASP A 28 -16.60 -22.42 -7.81
N GLU A 29 -17.44 -21.74 -7.03
CA GLU A 29 -17.20 -20.35 -6.63
C GLU A 29 -15.88 -20.21 -5.87
N ARG A 30 -15.58 -21.13 -4.94
CA ARG A 30 -14.28 -21.16 -4.27
C ARG A 30 -13.14 -21.35 -5.26
N GLY A 31 -13.26 -22.32 -6.17
CA GLY A 31 -12.24 -22.56 -7.19
C GLY A 31 -12.02 -21.38 -8.14
N ARG A 32 -13.06 -20.60 -8.45
CA ARG A 32 -12.93 -19.34 -9.21
C ARG A 32 -12.28 -18.23 -8.39
N SER A 33 -12.74 -18.03 -7.16
CA SER A 33 -12.23 -16.99 -6.24
C SER A 33 -10.76 -17.21 -5.91
N GLU A 34 -10.34 -18.46 -5.67
CA GLU A 34 -8.95 -18.79 -5.40
C GLU A 34 -8.05 -18.53 -6.61
N ARG A 35 -8.51 -18.84 -7.83
CA ARG A 35 -7.75 -18.54 -9.05
C ARG A 35 -7.61 -17.04 -9.26
N VAL A 36 -8.71 -16.28 -9.17
CA VAL A 36 -8.65 -14.82 -9.31
C VAL A 36 -7.78 -14.19 -8.21
N LEU A 37 -7.80 -14.71 -6.98
CA LEU A 37 -6.92 -14.21 -5.92
C LEU A 37 -5.43 -14.42 -6.23
N LEU A 38 -5.08 -15.53 -6.89
CA LEU A 38 -3.71 -15.76 -7.37
C LEU A 38 -3.34 -14.81 -8.50
N ASP A 39 -4.26 -14.58 -9.46
CA ASP A 39 -4.04 -13.61 -10.54
C ASP A 39 -3.83 -12.20 -9.96
N ILE A 40 -4.60 -11.81 -8.94
CA ILE A 40 -4.42 -10.54 -8.22
C ILE A 40 -3.05 -10.44 -7.54
N LEU A 41 -2.56 -11.52 -6.95
CA LEU A 41 -1.22 -11.56 -6.35
C LEU A 41 -0.13 -11.36 -7.41
N ASP A 42 -0.28 -11.99 -8.56
CA ASP A 42 0.67 -11.87 -9.67
C ASP A 42 0.66 -10.45 -10.25
N GLU A 43 -0.50 -9.79 -10.31
CA GLU A 43 -0.65 -8.42 -10.83
C GLU A 43 -0.26 -7.35 -9.81
N CYS A 44 -0.76 -7.44 -8.58
CA CYS A 44 -0.67 -6.39 -7.56
C CYS A 44 0.44 -6.66 -6.52
N GLY A 45 1.11 -7.81 -6.58
CA GLY A 45 2.13 -8.20 -5.62
C GLY A 45 1.55 -8.75 -4.30
N PRO A 46 2.42 -9.00 -3.30
CA PRO A 46 2.05 -9.72 -2.09
C PRO A 46 1.07 -8.92 -1.22
N VAL A 47 0.35 -9.64 -0.35
CA VAL A 47 -0.54 -9.04 0.65
C VAL A 47 0.28 -8.25 1.67
N VAL A 48 -0.20 -7.06 2.00
CA VAL A 48 0.45 -6.10 2.91
C VAL A 48 -0.48 -5.72 4.05
N ASP A 49 0.09 -5.18 5.13
CA ASP A 49 -0.62 -4.71 6.33
C ASP A 49 -0.81 -3.19 6.34
N GLY A 50 -0.19 -2.46 5.41
CA GLY A 50 -0.27 -1.01 5.30
C GLY A 50 0.72 -0.47 4.28
N TYR A 51 0.36 0.62 3.63
CA TYR A 51 1.18 1.27 2.62
C TYR A 51 2.19 2.23 3.26
N PRO A 52 3.35 2.44 2.61
CA PRO A 52 4.11 3.63 2.91
C PRO A 52 3.32 4.89 2.50
N THR A 53 3.49 5.98 3.23
CA THR A 53 2.72 7.23 3.05
C THR A 53 2.92 7.86 1.68
N TRP A 54 4.08 7.63 1.07
CA TRP A 54 4.41 8.09 -0.28
C TRP A 54 3.77 7.24 -1.40
N HIS A 55 3.09 6.13 -1.08
CA HIS A 55 2.49 5.26 -2.07
C HIS A 55 1.25 5.93 -2.72
N PRO A 56 1.08 5.91 -4.05
CA PRO A 56 -0.03 6.58 -4.74
C PRO A 56 -1.43 6.20 -4.24
N LEU A 57 -1.59 4.97 -3.74
CA LEU A 57 -2.86 4.50 -3.19
C LEU A 57 -3.26 5.19 -1.88
N VAL A 58 -2.35 5.89 -1.20
CA VAL A 58 -2.65 6.57 0.07
C VAL A 58 -2.15 8.01 0.12
N SER A 59 -1.24 8.43 -0.76
CA SER A 59 -0.57 9.74 -0.70
C SER A 59 -1.48 10.96 -0.87
N HIS A 60 -2.71 10.78 -1.35
CA HIS A 60 -3.72 11.84 -1.39
C HIS A 60 -4.42 12.02 -0.04
N HIS A 61 -3.64 12.33 0.99
CA HIS A 61 -4.10 12.54 2.37
C HIS A 61 -3.72 13.94 2.89
N ASP A 62 -4.18 14.29 4.09
CA ASP A 62 -3.75 15.50 4.78
C ASP A 62 -2.25 15.42 5.12
N GLU A 63 -1.46 16.42 4.74
CA GLU A 63 -0.01 16.46 4.98
C GLU A 63 0.35 16.46 6.47
N HIS A 64 -0.57 16.88 7.35
CA HIS A 64 -0.38 16.83 8.80
C HIS A 64 -0.78 15.50 9.44
N ASN A 65 -1.61 14.71 8.75
CA ASN A 65 -2.18 13.47 9.26
C ASN A 65 -2.01 12.37 8.21
N PRO A 66 -0.80 11.80 8.09
CA PRO A 66 -0.50 10.87 7.02
C PRO A 66 -1.27 9.55 7.16
N GLU A 67 -1.77 9.06 6.03
CA GLU A 67 -2.51 7.80 5.93
C GLU A 67 -1.62 6.67 5.42
N THR A 68 -1.79 5.49 6.01
CA THR A 68 -1.15 4.25 5.55
C THR A 68 -2.18 3.24 5.03
N TYR A 69 -3.43 3.66 4.92
CA TYR A 69 -4.57 2.84 4.51
C TYR A 69 -5.47 3.60 3.54
N PRO A 70 -5.93 2.96 2.44
CA PRO A 70 -7.00 3.49 1.62
C PRO A 70 -8.23 3.76 2.48
N SER A 71 -8.73 4.99 2.43
CA SER A 71 -9.89 5.43 3.19
C SER A 71 -10.55 6.64 2.52
N ASP A 72 -11.61 7.15 3.13
CA ASP A 72 -12.25 8.40 2.74
C ASP A 72 -11.30 9.60 2.85
N ARG A 73 -10.34 9.55 3.78
CA ARG A 73 -9.28 10.56 3.93
C ARG A 73 -8.25 10.53 2.80
N CYS A 74 -8.20 9.43 2.04
CA CYS A 74 -7.41 9.30 0.81
C CYS A 74 -8.25 9.60 -0.46
N GLY A 75 -9.57 9.81 -0.31
CA GLY A 75 -10.52 10.02 -1.41
C GLY A 75 -11.34 8.80 -1.83
N TYR A 76 -11.12 7.62 -1.24
CA TYR A 76 -11.89 6.42 -1.58
C TYR A 76 -13.19 6.32 -0.79
N GLN A 77 -14.30 6.11 -1.47
CA GLN A 77 -15.61 6.03 -0.83
C GLN A 77 -16.26 4.67 -1.01
N GLY A 78 -16.96 4.22 0.04
CA GLY A 78 -17.70 2.95 -0.01
C GLY A 78 -16.83 1.71 0.13
N LEU A 79 -15.59 1.87 0.64
CA LEU A 79 -14.75 0.74 1.00
C LEU A 79 -15.40 -0.06 2.15
N ASP A 80 -15.35 -1.38 2.01
CA ASP A 80 -15.76 -2.35 3.01
C ASP A 80 -14.97 -3.65 2.84
N HIS A 81 -14.73 -4.38 3.92
CA HIS A 81 -14.02 -5.67 3.88
C HIS A 81 -12.77 -5.68 2.98
N THR A 82 -11.86 -4.75 3.24
CA THR A 82 -10.71 -4.48 2.37
C THR A 82 -9.49 -5.33 2.72
N VAL A 83 -8.83 -5.86 1.69
CA VAL A 83 -7.52 -6.52 1.76
C VAL A 83 -6.54 -5.77 0.87
N TYR A 84 -5.33 -5.55 1.38
CA TYR A 84 -4.30 -4.76 0.71
C TYR A 84 -3.23 -5.65 0.08
N PHE A 85 -2.80 -5.27 -1.11
CA PHE A 85 -1.68 -5.81 -1.87
C PHE A 85 -0.66 -4.68 -2.12
N ALA A 86 0.59 -5.02 -2.41
CA ALA A 86 1.66 -4.03 -2.58
C ALA A 86 1.30 -2.91 -3.58
N HIS A 87 0.60 -3.23 -4.67
CA HIS A 87 0.24 -2.30 -5.74
C HIS A 87 -1.27 -2.28 -6.03
N GLY A 88 -2.10 -2.64 -5.06
CA GLY A 88 -3.55 -2.62 -5.23
C GLY A 88 -4.28 -3.03 -3.97
N PHE A 89 -5.59 -2.86 -3.94
CA PHE A 89 -6.42 -3.39 -2.85
C PHE A 89 -7.74 -3.93 -3.39
N LEU A 90 -8.25 -4.96 -2.73
CA LEU A 90 -9.55 -5.55 -3.02
C LEU A 90 -10.51 -5.18 -1.90
N THR A 91 -11.65 -4.61 -2.24
CA THR A 91 -12.73 -4.28 -1.30
C THR A 91 -14.02 -4.98 -1.71
N CYS A 92 -14.83 -5.41 -0.75
CA CYS A 92 -16.07 -6.16 -1.01
C CYS A 92 -17.30 -5.45 -0.40
N PRO A 93 -17.72 -4.28 -0.93
CA PRO A 93 -18.92 -3.59 -0.47
C PRO A 93 -20.21 -4.37 -0.76
N TYR A 94 -21.17 -4.30 0.17
CA TYR A 94 -22.47 -4.99 0.04
C TYR A 94 -23.45 -4.36 -0.97
N VAL A 95 -23.28 -3.12 -1.40
CA VAL A 95 -24.35 -2.41 -2.13
C VAL A 95 -23.89 -1.61 -3.35
N ASN A 96 -22.70 -1.01 -3.35
CA ASN A 96 -22.34 -0.05 -4.40
C ASN A 96 -20.84 -0.06 -4.71
N GLY A 97 -20.40 -1.07 -5.47
CA GLY A 97 -19.03 -1.13 -6.00
C GLY A 97 -18.71 0.05 -6.94
N GLU A 98 -19.70 0.55 -7.67
CA GLU A 98 -19.55 1.71 -8.57
C GLU A 98 -19.08 2.97 -7.82
N LYS A 99 -19.46 3.13 -6.54
CA LYS A 99 -18.97 4.24 -5.72
C LYS A 99 -17.46 4.18 -5.50
N VAL A 100 -16.92 2.97 -5.31
CA VAL A 100 -15.48 2.75 -5.18
C VAL A 100 -14.80 3.09 -6.50
N VAL A 101 -15.31 2.55 -7.61
CA VAL A 101 -14.78 2.80 -8.97
C VAL A 101 -14.76 4.30 -9.30
N ALA A 102 -15.89 4.99 -9.09
CA ALA A 102 -16.00 6.43 -9.31
C ALA A 102 -15.03 7.23 -8.42
N SER A 103 -14.86 6.82 -7.15
CA SER A 103 -13.93 7.49 -6.25
C SER A 103 -12.47 7.33 -6.70
N ALA A 104 -12.08 6.12 -7.14
CA ALA A 104 -10.73 5.85 -7.66
C ALA A 104 -10.44 6.68 -8.93
N HIS A 105 -11.40 6.81 -9.85
CA HIS A 105 -11.27 7.64 -11.05
C HIS A 105 -11.28 9.15 -10.76
N SER A 106 -11.81 9.57 -9.61
CA SER A 106 -11.82 10.98 -9.20
C SER A 106 -10.53 11.44 -8.52
N LEU A 107 -9.62 10.51 -8.23
CA LEU A 107 -8.35 10.86 -7.60
C LEU A 107 -7.51 11.77 -8.52
N PRO A 108 -6.71 12.68 -7.92
CA PRO A 108 -5.79 13.49 -8.70
C PRO A 108 -4.84 12.63 -9.53
N HIS A 109 -4.54 13.09 -10.74
CA HIS A 109 -3.56 12.43 -11.59
C HIS A 109 -2.17 12.47 -10.94
N HIS A 110 -1.48 11.34 -10.97
CA HIS A 110 -0.11 11.22 -10.48
C HIS A 110 0.85 10.96 -11.67
N PRO A 111 1.96 11.71 -11.81
CA PRO A 111 2.81 11.62 -13.01
C PRO A 111 3.56 10.30 -13.15
N ARG A 112 3.70 9.53 -12.06
CA ARG A 112 4.45 8.26 -12.02
C ARG A 112 3.60 7.01 -11.83
N ALA A 113 2.28 7.16 -11.71
CA ALA A 113 1.38 6.03 -11.45
C ALA A 113 -0.04 6.34 -11.93
N THR A 114 -0.72 5.30 -12.42
CA THR A 114 -2.15 5.37 -12.77
C THR A 114 -2.93 4.49 -11.82
N ILE A 115 -4.02 5.01 -11.27
CA ILE A 115 -4.94 4.24 -10.43
C ILE A 115 -6.14 3.82 -11.28
N THR A 116 -6.38 2.51 -11.34
CA THR A 116 -7.50 1.91 -12.07
C THR A 116 -8.38 1.14 -11.10
N ALA A 117 -9.65 0.95 -11.44
CA ALA A 117 -10.61 0.21 -10.61
C ALA A 117 -11.53 -0.63 -11.48
N GLU A 118 -11.82 -1.84 -11.03
CA GLU A 118 -12.62 -2.82 -11.77
C GLU A 118 -13.52 -3.60 -10.80
N ILE A 119 -14.80 -3.75 -11.15
CA ILE A 119 -15.72 -4.66 -10.47
C ILE A 119 -15.47 -6.07 -11.00
N LEU A 120 -15.16 -7.02 -10.12
CA LEU A 120 -14.83 -8.39 -10.50
C LEU A 120 -16.09 -9.25 -10.62
N ASP A 121 -16.15 -10.09 -11.66
CA ASP A 121 -17.22 -11.08 -11.86
C ASP A 121 -16.92 -12.42 -11.15
N VAL A 122 -16.53 -12.32 -9.88
CA VAL A 122 -16.35 -13.45 -8.97
C VAL A 122 -16.76 -13.06 -7.56
N PRO A 123 -17.30 -13.99 -6.74
CA PRO A 123 -17.64 -13.67 -5.38
C PRO A 123 -16.38 -13.60 -4.50
N PHE A 124 -16.24 -12.57 -3.70
CA PHE A 124 -15.27 -12.51 -2.61
C PHE A 124 -15.97 -12.10 -1.32
N TYR A 125 -15.38 -12.47 -0.18
CA TYR A 125 -15.85 -12.27 1.19
C TYR A 125 -17.20 -12.91 1.54
N ASN A 126 -18.28 -12.52 0.85
CA ASN A 126 -19.62 -13.06 1.06
C ASN A 126 -20.50 -12.94 -0.20
N THR A 127 -21.53 -13.80 -0.30
CA THR A 127 -22.54 -13.71 -1.35
C THR A 127 -23.32 -12.40 -1.19
N GLY A 128 -23.42 -11.62 -2.27
CA GLY A 128 -24.13 -10.34 -2.28
C GLY A 128 -23.22 -9.11 -2.13
N THR A 129 -21.91 -9.29 -2.00
CA THR A 129 -20.96 -8.18 -2.18
C THR A 129 -20.65 -7.97 -3.67
N GLN A 130 -20.12 -6.79 -3.99
CA GLN A 130 -19.57 -6.47 -5.31
C GLN A 130 -18.07 -6.22 -5.16
N PRO A 131 -17.22 -7.25 -5.35
CA PRO A 131 -15.79 -7.09 -5.19
C PRO A 131 -15.22 -6.09 -6.20
N VAL A 132 -14.49 -5.10 -5.71
CA VAL A 132 -13.82 -4.07 -6.52
C VAL A 132 -12.34 -4.15 -6.27
N LEU A 133 -11.58 -4.37 -7.34
CA LEU A 133 -10.13 -4.33 -7.32
C LEU A 133 -9.66 -2.96 -7.79
N VAL A 134 -8.92 -2.27 -6.94
CA VAL A 134 -8.23 -1.03 -7.27
C VAL A 134 -6.75 -1.35 -7.45
N ARG A 135 -6.17 -0.92 -8.56
CA ARG A 135 -4.77 -1.18 -8.92
C ARG A 135 -4.00 0.14 -9.01
N CYS A 136 -2.71 0.06 -8.72
CA CYS A 136 -1.72 1.12 -8.92
C CYS A 136 -0.72 0.63 -9.97
N GLU A 137 -0.83 1.16 -11.17
CA GLU A 137 0.04 0.84 -12.29
C GLU A 137 1.17 1.87 -12.38
N TRP A 138 2.40 1.43 -12.13
CA TRP A 138 3.57 2.29 -12.19
C TRP A 138 3.96 2.60 -13.63
N ASP A 139 4.43 3.82 -13.89
CA ASP A 139 4.92 4.26 -15.20
C ASP A 139 6.35 3.76 -15.52
N ALA A 140 6.92 2.94 -14.64
CA ALA A 140 8.25 2.36 -14.76
C ALA A 140 8.20 0.86 -14.43
N THR A 141 9.17 0.13 -14.99
CA THR A 141 9.37 -1.29 -14.65
C THR A 141 9.79 -1.44 -13.19
N LEU A 142 9.10 -2.33 -12.48
CA LEU A 142 9.43 -2.70 -11.11
C LEU A 142 10.65 -3.64 -11.06
N GLU A 143 11.34 -3.65 -9.92
CA GLU A 143 12.42 -4.59 -9.64
C GLU A 143 11.86 -6.02 -9.43
N LEU A 144 12.76 -7.00 -9.32
CA LEU A 144 12.40 -8.40 -9.05
C LEU A 144 11.49 -8.50 -7.81
N GLY A 145 10.43 -9.30 -7.92
CA GLY A 145 9.41 -9.42 -6.87
C GLY A 145 8.49 -8.21 -6.80
N GLN A 146 8.33 -7.47 -7.91
CA GLN A 146 7.48 -6.27 -8.02
C GLN A 146 7.86 -5.19 -6.99
N MET A 147 9.16 -5.04 -6.68
CA MET A 147 9.59 -4.00 -5.75
C MET A 147 9.71 -2.65 -6.47
N VAL A 148 9.25 -1.58 -5.83
CA VAL A 148 9.35 -0.20 -6.33
C VAL A 148 10.82 0.19 -6.40
N PRO A 149 11.32 0.61 -7.57
CA PRO A 149 12.73 0.93 -7.75
C PRO A 149 13.13 2.18 -6.97
N LYS A 150 14.42 2.25 -6.62
CA LYS A 150 15.02 3.41 -5.94
C LYS A 150 14.72 4.75 -6.63
N SER A 151 14.68 4.76 -7.97
CA SER A 151 14.38 5.94 -8.78
C SER A 151 12.95 6.46 -8.63
N LEU A 152 12.02 5.67 -8.09
CA LEU A 152 10.66 6.09 -7.77
C LEU A 152 10.49 6.31 -6.27
N ALA A 153 10.88 5.33 -5.45
CA ALA A 153 10.60 5.37 -4.01
C ALA A 153 11.29 6.54 -3.29
N VAL A 154 12.54 6.89 -3.66
CA VAL A 154 13.27 7.99 -3.01
C VAL A 154 12.66 9.36 -3.35
N PRO A 155 12.38 9.70 -4.63
CA PRO A 155 11.68 10.95 -4.95
C PRO A 155 10.30 11.06 -4.31
N LEU A 156 9.49 10.00 -4.35
CA LEU A 156 8.14 10.01 -3.73
C LEU A 156 8.22 10.21 -2.22
N MET A 157 9.16 9.55 -1.55
CA MET A 157 9.43 9.77 -0.14
C MET A 157 9.83 11.24 0.13
N LEU A 158 10.65 11.84 -0.72
CA LEU A 158 11.05 13.24 -0.58
C LEU A 158 9.87 14.19 -0.81
N GLU A 159 9.04 13.96 -1.82
CA GLU A 159 7.83 14.76 -2.07
C GLU A 159 6.89 14.75 -0.86
N GLN A 160 6.80 13.61 -0.17
CA GLN A 160 5.99 13.44 1.03
C GLN A 160 6.61 14.09 2.28
N GLU A 161 7.90 13.85 2.53
CA GLU A 161 8.54 14.21 3.80
C GLU A 161 9.18 15.60 3.80
N LEU A 162 9.61 16.10 2.64
CA LEU A 162 10.25 17.41 2.54
C LEU A 162 9.31 18.53 3.02
N PRO A 163 8.04 18.66 2.60
CA PRO A 163 7.16 19.75 3.03
C PRO A 163 7.05 19.92 4.55
N VAL A 164 7.20 18.83 5.31
CA VAL A 164 7.05 18.76 6.77
C VAL A 164 7.96 19.73 7.53
N TRP A 165 9.10 20.16 6.96
CA TRP A 165 9.99 21.15 7.60
C TRP A 165 9.31 22.49 7.86
N ARG A 166 8.23 22.82 7.12
CA ARG A 166 7.52 24.09 7.23
C ARG A 166 6.72 24.22 8.53
N TRP A 167 6.31 23.10 9.13
CA TRP A 167 5.47 23.09 10.33
C TRP A 167 5.99 22.19 11.46
N SER A 168 6.94 21.30 11.18
CA SER A 168 7.51 20.47 12.23
C SER A 168 8.35 21.28 13.20
N SER A 169 8.26 20.91 14.47
CA SER A 169 9.09 21.45 15.54
C SER A 169 10.05 20.40 16.13
N ARG A 170 9.95 19.14 15.69
CA ARG A 170 10.83 18.04 16.11
C ARG A 170 11.06 17.03 14.99
N ALA A 171 12.27 16.50 14.93
CA ALA A 171 12.59 15.38 14.05
C ALA A 171 12.25 14.03 14.71
N GLU A 172 11.55 13.16 13.98
CA GLU A 172 11.32 11.77 14.38
C GLU A 172 12.52 10.89 14.00
N ASN A 173 12.78 9.84 14.79
CA ASN A 173 13.86 8.91 14.49
C ASN A 173 13.44 7.88 13.42
N TRP A 174 14.43 7.22 12.82
CA TRP A 174 14.19 6.19 11.80
C TRP A 174 13.26 5.07 12.29
N GLU A 175 13.41 4.61 13.53
CA GLU A 175 12.60 3.49 14.03
C GLU A 175 11.11 3.85 14.10
N THR A 176 10.80 5.12 14.37
CA THR A 176 9.43 5.67 14.40
C THR A 176 8.88 5.86 12.99
N MET A 177 9.70 6.40 12.08
CA MET A 177 9.26 6.69 10.71
C MET A 177 9.25 5.47 9.78
N ARG A 178 10.03 4.44 10.10
CA ARG A 178 10.18 3.24 9.26
C ARG A 178 8.86 2.64 8.75
N PRO A 179 7.79 2.43 9.55
CA PRO A 179 6.53 1.92 9.02
C PRO A 179 5.88 2.85 7.98
N TYR A 180 5.99 4.16 8.14
CA TYR A 180 5.48 5.15 7.18
C TYR A 180 6.32 5.20 5.90
N LEU A 181 7.63 4.98 6.02
CA LEU A 181 8.56 5.06 4.88
C LEU A 181 8.68 3.74 4.11
N LEU A 182 8.47 2.59 4.77
CA LEU A 182 8.64 1.27 4.17
C LEU A 182 7.33 0.49 4.00
N GLY A 183 6.21 1.00 4.52
CA GLY A 183 4.97 0.24 4.61
C GLY A 183 5.09 -0.94 5.58
N ALA A 184 4.06 -1.78 5.64
CA ALA A 184 4.03 -2.96 6.49
C ALA A 184 3.56 -4.20 5.72
N PRO A 185 4.12 -5.39 5.97
CA PRO A 185 5.19 -5.67 6.92
C PRO A 185 6.57 -5.22 6.42
N HIS A 186 7.47 -4.95 7.37
CA HIS A 186 8.82 -4.49 7.08
C HIS A 186 9.85 -5.01 8.09
N GLY A 187 11.10 -5.14 7.63
CA GLY A 187 12.28 -5.31 8.45
C GLY A 187 12.90 -4.01 8.90
N SER A 188 14.11 -4.08 9.46
CA SER A 188 14.86 -2.87 9.82
C SER A 188 15.40 -2.08 8.63
N ARG A 189 15.54 -2.76 7.47
CA ARG A 189 16.16 -2.26 6.23
C ARG A 189 15.52 -2.85 4.96
N SER A 190 14.32 -3.41 5.03
CA SER A 190 13.66 -4.03 3.88
C SER A 190 12.14 -4.07 4.09
N SER A 191 11.38 -4.27 3.03
CA SER A 191 9.91 -4.35 3.06
C SER A 191 9.40 -5.23 1.92
N LEU A 192 8.08 -5.38 1.81
CA LEU A 192 7.44 -5.94 0.61
C LEU A 192 7.28 -4.92 -0.53
N PHE A 193 7.54 -3.63 -0.29
CA PHE A 193 7.41 -2.58 -1.30
C PHE A 193 8.72 -2.27 -2.00
N VAL A 194 9.83 -2.29 -1.27
CA VAL A 194 11.15 -1.88 -1.75
C VAL A 194 12.24 -2.86 -1.33
N SER A 195 13.22 -3.03 -2.20
CA SER A 195 14.40 -3.86 -1.96
C SER A 195 15.26 -3.32 -0.81
N GLN A 196 16.15 -4.17 -0.28
CA GLN A 196 17.04 -3.78 0.81
C GLN A 196 17.95 -2.60 0.43
N GLU A 197 18.42 -2.58 -0.82
CA GLU A 197 19.23 -1.47 -1.35
C GLU A 197 18.42 -0.17 -1.35
N THR A 198 17.20 -0.21 -1.86
CA THR A 198 16.30 0.95 -1.92
C THR A 198 15.94 1.45 -0.52
N ALA A 199 15.58 0.57 0.41
CA ALA A 199 15.29 0.93 1.79
C ALA A 199 16.50 1.56 2.52
N LEU A 200 17.71 1.09 2.24
CA LEU A 200 18.95 1.70 2.76
C LEU A 200 19.18 3.10 2.18
N ALA A 201 18.92 3.29 0.89
CA ALA A 201 19.00 4.60 0.25
C ALA A 201 17.98 5.58 0.85
N MET A 202 16.72 5.16 1.00
CA MET A 202 15.67 5.95 1.66
C MET A 202 16.05 6.33 3.08
N LYS A 203 16.55 5.38 3.88
CA LYS A 203 17.05 5.65 5.23
C LYS A 203 18.14 6.70 5.23
N LYS A 204 19.13 6.60 4.33
CA LYS A 204 20.24 7.55 4.25
C LYS A 204 19.74 8.96 3.93
N VAL A 205 18.80 9.08 3.00
CA VAL A 205 18.19 10.36 2.61
C VAL A 205 17.38 10.96 3.77
N TYR A 206 16.52 10.16 4.41
CA TYR A 206 15.73 10.62 5.56
C TYR A 206 16.63 11.09 6.72
N LEU A 207 17.67 10.33 7.06
CA LEU A 207 18.60 10.73 8.12
C LEU A 207 19.36 12.00 7.76
N ALA A 208 19.73 12.22 6.50
CA ALA A 208 20.35 13.47 6.08
C ALA A 208 19.40 14.68 6.25
N MET A 209 18.09 14.52 5.99
CA MET A 209 17.09 15.55 6.30
C MET A 209 17.03 15.85 7.80
N VAL A 210 16.99 14.81 8.64
CA VAL A 210 17.01 14.96 10.11
C VAL A 210 18.29 15.66 10.59
N GLU A 211 19.46 15.22 10.13
CA GLU A 211 20.77 15.75 10.51
C GLU A 211 20.99 17.20 10.08
N SER A 212 20.28 17.67 9.05
CA SER A 212 20.31 19.08 8.66
C SER A 212 19.67 20.03 9.69
N GLY A 213 18.89 19.50 10.63
CA GLY A 213 18.12 20.26 11.61
C GLY A 213 16.84 20.89 11.07
N MET A 214 16.46 20.62 9.82
CA MET A 214 15.29 21.24 9.17
C MET A 214 13.95 20.96 9.86
N PHE A 215 13.82 19.82 10.56
CA PHE A 215 12.61 19.47 11.30
C PHE A 215 12.66 19.92 12.78
N GLY A 216 13.74 20.56 13.23
CA GLY A 216 13.98 20.86 14.64
C GLY A 216 14.70 19.73 15.40
N PRO A 217 14.80 19.82 16.74
CA PRO A 217 15.54 18.85 17.56
C PRO A 217 14.98 17.43 17.44
N VAL A 218 15.87 16.44 17.50
CA VAL A 218 15.49 15.02 17.48
C VAL A 218 14.72 14.67 18.73
N LYS A 219 13.56 14.01 18.57
CA LYS A 219 12.78 13.47 19.67
C LYS A 219 13.59 12.37 20.36
N MET A 220 14.06 12.68 21.56
CA MET A 220 14.58 11.68 22.49
C MET A 220 13.39 10.83 22.95
N GLY A 221 13.46 9.53 22.69
CA GLY A 221 12.42 8.56 23.09
C GLY A 221 12.25 8.46 24.60
#